data_AF-A0A7Y7P2V7-F1
#
_entry.id   AF-A0A7Y7P2V7-F1
#
_cell.length_a   1.000
_cell.length_b   1.000
_cell.length_c   1.000
_cell.angle_alpha   90.00
_cell.angle_beta   90.00
_cell.angle_gamma   90.00
#
_symmetry.space_group_name_H-M   'P 1'
#
loop_
_entity.id
_entity.type
_entity.pdbx_description
1 polymer ?
#
loop_
_entity_poly.entity_id
_entity_poly.type
_entity_poly.pdbx_seq_one_letter_code
_entity_poly.pdbx_strand_id
1 'polypeptide(L)'
;MEIGKTDGLLPEYFDINKKGEIIELTLQDLVQRGAVKLEPHQKIVTNKIVDKTVSELVKEGLLKLQPNQKLEKNEIVEKSLIDQVKEGIIKIDEPFEYVAGDEIKKHSIKEIVDKKLLKTKKQCEKAILMINGEIEQKIAAKYSHGNEMKITKDYIDWMAESGSEKDERAIAYKNMKNEIDKIKSEYAEFKKRIAEIKLK
;
A
#
# COMPACT_ATOMS: atom_id res chain seq x y z
N MET A 1 -43.95 -11.41 69.41
CA MET A 1 -43.52 -10.33 68.51
C MET A 1 -43.34 -10.98 67.15
N GLU A 2 -44.42 -11.04 66.36
CA GLU A 2 -44.39 -11.64 65.02
C GLU A 2 -43.74 -10.64 64.08
N ILE A 3 -42.51 -10.95 63.66
CA ILE A 3 -41.81 -10.17 62.64
C ILE A 3 -42.44 -10.59 61.32
N GLY A 4 -43.03 -9.62 60.62
CA GLY A 4 -44.00 -9.81 59.54
C GLY A 4 -43.61 -10.84 58.50
N LYS A 5 -44.49 -11.84 58.32
CA LYS A 5 -44.55 -12.61 57.08
C LYS A 5 -44.96 -11.66 55.97
N THR A 6 -44.11 -11.51 54.95
CA THR A 6 -44.48 -10.80 53.73
C THR A 6 -45.37 -11.72 52.90
N ASP A 7 -46.69 -11.56 53.01
CA ASP A 7 -47.69 -12.23 52.14
C ASP A 7 -47.74 -11.64 50.71
N GLY A 8 -46.82 -10.72 50.39
CA GLY A 8 -46.66 -10.13 49.07
C GLY A 8 -45.53 -10.78 48.26
N LEU A 9 -45.65 -10.76 46.94
CA LEU A 9 -44.55 -11.10 46.03
C LEU A 9 -43.31 -10.25 46.38
N LEU A 10 -42.16 -10.90 46.55
CA LEU A 10 -40.90 -10.20 46.72
C LEU A 10 -40.65 -9.31 45.48
N PRO A 11 -40.20 -8.04 45.64
CA PRO A 11 -39.84 -7.21 44.50
C PRO A 11 -38.72 -7.86 43.67
N GLU A 12 -38.71 -7.63 42.36
CA GLU A 12 -37.83 -8.33 41.39
C GLU A 12 -36.33 -8.22 41.67
N TYR A 13 -35.90 -7.25 42.50
CA TYR A 13 -34.50 -6.98 42.83
C TYR A 13 -33.98 -7.67 44.10
N PHE A 14 -34.84 -8.43 44.79
CA PHE A 14 -34.50 -9.06 46.06
C PHE A 14 -34.70 -10.58 46.02
N ASP A 15 -34.00 -11.28 46.90
CA ASP A 15 -34.17 -12.72 47.12
C ASP A 15 -34.07 -13.07 48.61
N ILE A 16 -34.48 -14.28 48.98
CA ILE A 16 -34.37 -14.79 50.35
C ILE A 16 -33.23 -15.80 50.42
N ASN A 17 -32.23 -15.53 51.25
CA ASN A 17 -31.09 -16.43 51.41
C ASN A 17 -31.47 -17.71 52.20
N LYS A 18 -30.54 -18.66 52.31
CA LYS A 18 -30.77 -19.94 53.05
C LYS A 18 -31.09 -19.77 54.54
N LYS A 19 -30.86 -18.59 55.12
CA LYS A 19 -31.18 -18.24 56.52
C LYS A 19 -32.55 -17.57 56.67
N GLY A 20 -33.27 -17.33 55.56
CA GLY A 20 -34.55 -16.63 55.58
C GLY A 20 -34.43 -15.10 55.58
N GLU A 21 -33.24 -14.54 55.29
CA GLU A 21 -33.02 -13.10 55.25
C GLU A 21 -33.23 -12.56 53.83
N ILE A 22 -33.85 -11.38 53.70
CA ILE A 22 -33.98 -10.66 52.43
C ILE A 22 -32.62 -10.07 52.06
N ILE A 23 -32.12 -10.41 50.87
CA ILE A 23 -30.88 -9.91 50.29
C ILE A 23 -31.16 -9.21 48.96
N GLU A 24 -30.37 -8.18 48.64
CA GLU A 24 -30.39 -7.55 47.32
C GLU A 24 -29.63 -8.43 46.33
N LEU A 25 -30.20 -8.62 45.14
CA LEU A 25 -29.57 -9.40 44.07
C LEU A 25 -28.42 -8.63 43.45
N THR A 26 -27.35 -9.34 43.09
CA THR A 26 -26.29 -8.72 42.30
C THR A 26 -26.78 -8.45 40.89
N LEU A 27 -26.14 -7.51 40.20
CA LEU A 27 -26.47 -7.17 38.82
C LEU A 27 -26.24 -8.37 37.89
N GLN A 28 -25.30 -9.27 38.23
CA GLN A 28 -25.18 -10.57 37.55
C GLN A 28 -26.44 -11.43 37.72
N ASP A 29 -26.97 -11.55 38.94
CA ASP A 29 -28.17 -12.34 39.21
C ASP A 29 -29.40 -11.77 38.49
N LEU A 30 -29.51 -10.43 38.45
CA LEU A 30 -30.59 -9.73 37.74
C LEU A 30 -30.55 -9.98 36.23
N VAL A 31 -29.36 -10.02 35.63
CA VAL A 31 -29.19 -10.36 34.21
C VAL A 31 -29.51 -11.83 33.96
N GLN A 32 -29.06 -12.74 34.83
CA GLN A 32 -29.33 -14.18 34.69
C GLN A 32 -30.83 -14.50 34.79
N ARG A 33 -31.57 -13.74 35.61
CA ARG A 33 -33.04 -13.85 35.73
C ARG A 33 -33.80 -13.16 34.59
N GLY A 34 -33.11 -12.43 33.71
CA GLY A 34 -33.73 -11.67 32.63
C GLY A 34 -34.43 -10.38 33.04
N ALA A 35 -34.31 -9.97 34.32
CA ALA A 35 -34.82 -8.70 34.83
C ALA A 35 -34.05 -7.49 34.27
N VAL A 36 -32.76 -7.69 33.95
CA VAL A 36 -31.92 -6.71 33.24
C VAL A 36 -31.41 -7.35 31.95
N LYS A 37 -31.50 -6.65 30.83
CA LYS A 37 -30.92 -7.08 29.55
C LYS A 37 -29.66 -6.27 29.27
N LEU A 38 -28.57 -6.97 28.99
CA LEU A 38 -27.34 -6.35 28.49
C LEU A 38 -27.40 -6.25 26.97
N GLU A 39 -27.00 -5.11 26.45
CA GLU A 39 -26.72 -5.01 25.01
C GLU A 39 -25.47 -5.85 24.65
N PRO A 40 -25.32 -6.32 23.40
CA PRO A 40 -24.17 -7.14 23.01
C PRO A 40 -22.81 -6.49 23.30
N HIS A 41 -22.72 -5.17 23.27
CA HIS A 41 -21.49 -4.42 23.53
C HIS A 41 -21.22 -4.17 25.03
N GLN A 42 -22.05 -4.70 25.93
CA GLN A 42 -21.94 -4.44 27.37
C GLN A 42 -21.48 -5.67 28.16
N LYS A 43 -20.90 -5.43 29.32
CA LYS A 43 -20.52 -6.45 30.30
C LYS A 43 -20.70 -5.92 31.73
N ILE A 44 -20.65 -6.81 32.71
CA ILE A 44 -20.72 -6.43 34.12
C ILE A 44 -19.32 -6.49 34.73
N VAL A 45 -18.88 -5.37 35.31
CA VAL A 45 -17.63 -5.29 36.08
C VAL A 45 -17.94 -4.61 37.42
N THR A 46 -17.62 -5.28 38.52
CA THR A 46 -17.83 -4.76 39.89
C THR A 46 -19.25 -4.24 40.11
N ASN A 47 -20.25 -5.06 39.75
CA ASN A 47 -21.67 -4.76 39.88
C ASN A 47 -22.15 -3.52 39.09
N LYS A 48 -21.43 -3.12 38.04
CA LYS A 48 -21.82 -2.04 37.12
C LYS A 48 -21.84 -2.55 35.68
N ILE A 49 -22.80 -2.08 34.91
CA ILE A 49 -22.82 -2.26 33.46
C ILE A 49 -21.80 -1.30 32.87
N VAL A 50 -20.85 -1.84 32.10
CA VAL A 50 -19.83 -1.09 31.39
C VAL A 50 -19.75 -1.57 29.94
N ASP A 51 -19.32 -0.70 29.05
CA ASP A 51 -19.07 -1.08 27.67
C ASP A 51 -17.83 -2.00 27.58
N LYS A 52 -17.90 -2.95 26.65
CA LYS A 52 -16.78 -3.80 26.26
C LYS A 52 -15.70 -2.95 25.60
N THR A 53 -14.45 -3.35 25.81
CA THR A 53 -13.34 -2.73 25.09
C THR A 53 -13.39 -3.09 23.61
N VAL A 54 -12.74 -2.31 22.77
CA VAL A 54 -12.61 -2.62 21.34
C VAL A 54 -12.03 -4.03 21.12
N SER A 55 -11.06 -4.44 21.94
CA SER A 55 -10.49 -5.79 21.90
C SER A 55 -11.52 -6.89 22.14
N GLU A 56 -12.40 -6.70 23.13
CA GLU A 56 -13.48 -7.63 23.43
C GLU A 56 -14.50 -7.67 22.29
N LEU A 57 -14.88 -6.51 21.75
CA LEU A 57 -15.81 -6.41 20.62
C LEU A 57 -15.27 -7.13 19.37
N VAL A 58 -13.97 -7.01 19.07
CA VAL A 58 -13.33 -7.71 17.95
C VAL A 58 -13.28 -9.22 18.21
N LYS A 59 -12.88 -9.64 19.41
CA LYS A 59 -12.74 -11.07 19.77
C LYS A 59 -14.09 -11.80 19.73
N GLU A 60 -15.16 -11.13 20.11
CA GLU A 60 -16.52 -11.67 20.09
C GLU A 60 -17.20 -11.54 18.71
N GLY A 61 -16.52 -10.96 17.71
CA GLY A 61 -17.06 -10.79 16.35
C GLY A 61 -18.16 -9.71 16.23
N LEU A 62 -18.34 -8.90 17.28
CA LEU A 62 -19.26 -7.77 17.31
C LEU A 62 -18.71 -6.57 16.54
N LEU A 63 -17.38 -6.47 16.41
CA LEU A 63 -16.70 -5.47 15.60
C LEU A 63 -15.78 -6.14 14.58
N LYS A 64 -15.99 -5.85 13.29
CA LYS A 64 -15.18 -6.37 12.18
C LYS A 64 -14.14 -5.34 11.75
N LEU A 65 -12.88 -5.75 11.74
CA LEU A 65 -11.77 -4.93 11.23
C LEU A 65 -11.80 -4.91 9.70
N GLN A 66 -11.43 -3.77 9.10
CA GLN A 66 -11.13 -3.72 7.68
C GLN A 66 -9.82 -4.45 7.37
N PRO A 67 -9.59 -4.91 6.12
CA PRO A 67 -8.38 -5.66 5.77
C PRO A 67 -7.07 -4.93 6.12
N ASN A 68 -7.04 -3.60 5.92
CA ASN A 68 -5.90 -2.71 6.22
C ASN A 68 -5.77 -2.35 7.70
N GLN A 69 -6.64 -2.87 8.58
CA GLN A 69 -6.63 -2.54 10.00
C GLN A 69 -6.12 -3.71 10.85
N LYS A 70 -5.54 -3.37 12.00
CA LYS A 70 -5.15 -4.32 13.04
C LYS A 70 -5.57 -3.76 14.41
N LEU A 71 -5.71 -4.65 15.38
CA LEU A 71 -5.91 -4.25 16.77
C LEU A 71 -4.55 -4.11 17.44
N GLU A 72 -4.28 -2.94 18.01
CA GLU A 72 -3.11 -2.69 18.84
C GLU A 72 -3.58 -2.26 20.23
N LYS A 73 -3.42 -3.15 21.20
CA LYS A 73 -3.99 -3.03 22.55
C LYS A 73 -5.53 -2.96 22.51
N ASN A 74 -6.10 -1.76 22.55
CA ASN A 74 -7.53 -1.47 22.54
C ASN A 74 -7.91 -0.44 21.46
N GLU A 75 -7.01 -0.19 20.51
CA GLU A 75 -7.23 0.75 19.43
C GLU A 75 -7.16 0.02 18.09
N ILE A 76 -7.99 0.46 17.15
CA ILE A 76 -7.92 0.01 15.77
C ILE A 76 -6.94 0.95 15.09
N VAL A 77 -5.82 0.39 14.64
CA VAL A 77 -4.79 1.13 13.92
C VAL A 77 -4.66 0.57 12.51
N GLU A 78 -4.16 1.38 11.60
CA GLU A 78 -3.83 0.91 10.27
C GLU A 78 -2.57 0.03 10.30
N LYS A 79 -2.55 -0.98 9.44
CA LYS A 79 -1.35 -1.78 9.18
C LYS A 79 -0.32 -0.92 8.47
N SER A 80 0.96 -1.18 8.74
CA SER A 80 2.04 -0.53 8.00
C SER A 80 1.93 -0.85 6.50
N LEU A 81 2.45 0.01 5.62
CA LEU A 81 2.46 -0.29 4.18
C LEU A 81 3.17 -1.60 3.86
N ILE A 82 4.23 -1.94 4.61
CA ILE A 82 4.95 -3.20 4.45
C ILE A 82 4.03 -4.39 4.72
N ASP A 83 3.26 -4.34 5.82
CA ASP A 83 2.32 -5.41 6.16
C ASP A 83 1.19 -5.50 5.14
N GLN A 84 0.67 -4.36 4.69
CA GLN A 84 -0.36 -4.31 3.66
C GLN A 84 0.11 -4.91 2.33
N VAL A 85 1.36 -4.68 1.93
CA VAL A 85 1.95 -5.29 0.73
C VAL A 85 2.16 -6.80 0.92
N LYS A 86 2.71 -7.22 2.07
CA LYS A 86 2.95 -8.65 2.37
C LYS A 86 1.66 -9.46 2.39
N GLU A 87 0.59 -8.89 2.91
CA GLU A 87 -0.74 -9.51 2.94
C GLU A 87 -1.49 -9.39 1.60
N GLY A 88 -0.92 -8.72 0.60
CA GLY A 88 -1.53 -8.56 -0.73
C GLY A 88 -2.71 -7.59 -0.76
N ILE A 89 -2.88 -6.77 0.28
CA ILE A 89 -3.88 -5.69 0.35
C ILE A 89 -3.50 -4.59 -0.64
N ILE A 90 -2.22 -4.23 -0.67
CA ILE A 90 -1.63 -3.33 -1.66
C ILE A 90 -0.79 -4.13 -2.64
N LYS A 91 -1.01 -3.94 -3.94
CA LYS A 91 -0.17 -4.50 -4.99
C LYS A 91 0.86 -3.47 -5.42
N ILE A 92 2.13 -3.86 -5.36
CA ILE A 92 3.24 -3.09 -5.94
C ILE A 92 3.79 -3.81 -7.16
N ASP A 93 4.40 -3.04 -8.05
CA ASP A 93 4.96 -3.53 -9.30
C ASP A 93 6.40 -4.03 -9.11
N GLU A 94 6.58 -5.19 -8.45
CA GLU A 94 7.91 -5.75 -8.23
C GLU A 94 8.57 -6.25 -9.54
N PRO A 95 9.89 -5.99 -9.74
CA PRO A 95 10.84 -5.37 -8.81
C PRO A 95 11.05 -3.86 -9.05
N PHE A 96 10.13 -3.19 -9.73
CA PHE A 96 10.26 -1.77 -10.09
C PHE A 96 9.87 -0.85 -8.93
N GLU A 97 9.01 -1.33 -8.04
CA GLU A 97 8.57 -0.63 -6.83
C GLU A 97 8.99 -1.36 -5.56
N TYR A 98 9.20 -0.60 -4.49
CA TYR A 98 9.55 -1.10 -3.16
C TYR A 98 8.99 -0.19 -2.07
N VAL A 99 8.78 -0.74 -0.87
CA VAL A 99 8.33 0.04 0.29
C VAL A 99 9.52 0.57 1.07
N ALA A 100 9.55 1.87 1.33
CA ALA A 100 10.58 2.56 2.10
C ALA A 100 9.93 3.35 3.25
N GLY A 101 9.80 2.72 4.41
CA GLY A 101 9.00 3.28 5.51
C GLY A 101 7.51 3.30 5.13
N ASP A 102 6.93 4.49 5.12
CA ASP A 102 5.51 4.72 4.80
C ASP A 102 5.28 5.23 3.36
N GLU A 103 6.24 4.98 2.46
CA GLU A 103 6.12 5.36 1.04
C GLU A 103 6.45 4.19 0.10
N ILE A 104 5.77 4.15 -1.05
CA ILE A 104 6.13 3.28 -2.17
C ILE A 104 7.04 4.06 -3.11
N LYS A 105 8.27 3.59 -3.29
CA LYS A 105 9.30 4.20 -4.13
C LYS A 105 9.57 3.34 -5.35
N LYS A 106 10.10 3.97 -6.39
CA LYS A 106 10.51 3.30 -7.63
C LYS A 106 12.02 3.12 -7.63
N HIS A 107 12.48 1.94 -7.99
CA HIS A 107 13.88 1.74 -8.31
C HIS A 107 14.21 2.40 -9.64
N SER A 108 15.40 2.99 -9.72
CA SER A 108 15.99 3.34 -11.01
C SER A 108 16.36 2.08 -11.78
N ILE A 109 16.42 2.17 -13.12
CA ILE A 109 16.84 1.03 -13.93
C ILE A 109 18.24 0.55 -13.56
N LYS A 110 19.15 1.48 -13.28
CA LYS A 110 20.50 1.15 -12.84
C LYS A 110 20.46 0.25 -11.60
N GLU A 111 19.69 0.62 -10.57
CA GLU A 111 19.56 -0.20 -9.36
C GLU A 111 18.96 -1.58 -9.63
N ILE A 112 17.93 -1.65 -10.47
CA ILE A 112 17.28 -2.92 -10.84
C ILE A 112 18.28 -3.87 -11.51
N VAL A 113 19.10 -3.35 -12.42
CA VAL A 113 20.10 -4.12 -13.15
C VAL A 113 21.29 -4.49 -12.25
N ASP A 114 21.84 -3.54 -11.49
CA ASP A 114 23.01 -3.76 -10.62
C ASP A 114 22.69 -4.74 -9.49
N LYS A 115 21.49 -4.66 -8.90
CA LYS A 115 21.02 -5.59 -7.86
C LYS A 115 20.46 -6.91 -8.42
N LYS A 116 20.44 -7.09 -9.75
CA LYS A 116 19.93 -8.29 -10.45
C LYS A 116 18.51 -8.68 -10.00
N LEU A 117 17.61 -7.70 -9.89
CA LEU A 117 16.25 -7.93 -9.37
C LEU A 117 15.30 -8.54 -10.40
N LEU A 118 15.63 -8.47 -11.69
CA LEU A 118 14.84 -9.04 -12.77
C LEU A 118 14.95 -10.56 -12.77
N LYS A 119 13.81 -11.24 -12.67
CA LYS A 119 13.75 -12.72 -12.62
C LYS A 119 12.99 -13.33 -13.79
N THR A 120 12.16 -12.54 -14.48
CA THR A 120 11.27 -13.04 -15.53
C THR A 120 11.45 -12.30 -16.84
N LYS A 121 11.08 -12.97 -17.94
CA LYS A 121 11.06 -12.38 -19.29
C LYS A 121 10.22 -11.10 -19.34
N LYS A 122 9.05 -11.10 -18.70
CA LYS A 122 8.13 -9.95 -18.64
C LYS A 122 8.75 -8.77 -17.91
N GLN A 123 9.44 -9.01 -16.79
CA GLN A 123 10.18 -7.96 -16.09
C GLN A 123 11.31 -7.41 -16.96
N CYS A 124 12.06 -8.26 -17.68
CA CYS A 124 13.11 -7.79 -18.60
C CYS A 124 12.55 -6.90 -19.72
N GLU A 125 11.42 -7.29 -20.31
CA GLU A 125 10.75 -6.49 -21.36
C GLU A 125 10.28 -5.13 -20.83
N LYS A 126 9.68 -5.11 -19.64
CA LYS A 126 9.28 -3.87 -18.99
C LYS A 126 10.47 -2.96 -18.66
N ALA A 127 11.57 -3.52 -18.18
CA ALA A 127 12.80 -2.76 -17.94
C ALA A 127 13.35 -2.12 -19.23
N ILE A 128 13.31 -2.83 -20.36
CA ILE A 128 13.71 -2.28 -21.67
C ILE A 128 12.80 -1.12 -22.09
N LEU A 129 11.49 -1.23 -21.87
CA LEU A 129 10.54 -0.15 -22.17
C LEU A 129 10.82 1.09 -21.33
N MET A 130 11.11 0.93 -20.03
CA MET A 130 11.49 2.03 -19.16
C MET A 130 12.79 2.70 -19.61
N ILE A 131 13.80 1.91 -20.01
CA ILE A 131 15.04 2.46 -20.60
C ILE A 131 14.74 3.31 -21.84
N ASN A 132 13.91 2.81 -22.75
CA ASN A 132 13.56 3.54 -23.97
C ASN A 132 12.85 4.86 -23.63
N GLY A 133 11.93 4.83 -22.67
CA GLY A 133 11.28 6.04 -22.17
C GLY A 133 12.26 7.06 -21.56
N GLU A 134 13.23 6.63 -20.76
CA GLU A 134 14.27 7.51 -20.23
C GLU A 134 15.16 8.11 -21.34
N ILE A 135 15.53 7.30 -22.34
CA ILE A 135 16.30 7.77 -23.51
C ILE A 135 15.49 8.84 -24.25
N GLU A 136 14.21 8.59 -24.53
CA GLU A 136 13.33 9.54 -25.22
C GLU A 136 13.18 10.85 -24.44
N GLN A 137 13.01 10.78 -23.11
CA GLN A 137 12.95 11.97 -22.26
C GLN A 137 14.26 12.78 -22.29
N LYS A 138 15.41 12.11 -22.20
CA LYS A 138 16.72 12.77 -22.29
C LYS A 138 16.94 13.43 -23.65
N ILE A 139 16.54 12.76 -24.74
CA ILE A 139 16.60 13.34 -26.08
C ILE A 139 15.66 14.56 -26.16
N ALA A 140 14.41 14.42 -25.73
CA ALA A 140 13.40 15.48 -25.76
C ALA A 140 13.80 16.73 -24.95
N ALA A 141 14.53 16.56 -23.85
CA ALA A 141 15.05 17.66 -23.04
C ALA A 141 16.11 18.51 -23.76
N LYS A 142 16.85 17.93 -24.72
CA LYS A 142 17.84 18.64 -25.53
C LYS A 142 17.29 19.06 -26.89
N TYR A 143 16.54 18.18 -27.53
CA TYR A 143 15.96 18.34 -28.84
C TYR A 143 14.47 18.03 -28.72
N SER A 144 13.66 19.08 -28.61
CA SER A 144 12.22 18.90 -28.74
C SER A 144 11.89 18.24 -30.08
N HIS A 145 10.79 17.50 -30.16
CA HIS A 145 10.42 16.77 -31.37
C HIS A 145 10.39 17.67 -32.62
N GLY A 146 9.87 18.91 -32.50
CA GLY A 146 9.86 19.87 -33.60
C GLY A 146 11.26 20.34 -34.02
N ASN A 147 12.18 20.51 -33.06
CA ASN A 147 13.55 20.91 -33.35
C ASN A 147 14.34 19.76 -34.00
N GLU A 148 14.20 18.54 -33.50
CA GLU A 148 14.80 17.34 -34.10
C GLU A 148 14.34 17.15 -35.55
N MET A 149 13.04 17.32 -35.80
CA MET A 149 12.46 17.23 -37.13
C MET A 149 12.98 18.33 -38.05
N LYS A 150 13.10 19.57 -37.56
CA LYS A 150 13.66 20.69 -38.30
C LYS A 150 15.12 20.42 -38.71
N ILE A 151 15.99 20.07 -37.76
CA ILE A 151 17.40 19.77 -38.03
C ILE A 151 17.53 18.63 -39.04
N THR A 152 16.69 17.59 -38.91
CA THR A 152 16.68 16.45 -39.83
C THR A 152 16.22 16.85 -41.23
N LYS A 153 15.18 17.68 -41.34
CA LYS A 153 14.68 18.18 -42.63
C LYS A 153 15.71 19.07 -43.31
N ASP A 154 16.27 20.03 -42.59
CA ASP A 154 17.30 20.95 -43.12
C ASP A 154 18.50 20.16 -43.67
N TYR A 155 18.88 19.04 -43.00
CA TYR A 155 19.91 18.12 -43.48
C TYR A 155 19.53 17.35 -44.76
N ILE A 156 18.28 16.87 -44.86
CA ILE A 156 17.80 16.18 -46.07
C ILE A 156 17.78 17.13 -47.26
N ASP A 157 17.28 18.35 -47.06
CA ASP A 157 17.25 19.40 -48.08
C ASP A 157 18.69 19.75 -48.54
N TRP A 158 19.62 19.88 -47.59
CA TRP A 158 21.06 20.05 -47.87
C TRP A 158 21.66 18.91 -48.70
N MET A 159 21.32 17.64 -48.40
CA MET A 159 21.81 16.49 -49.19
C MET A 159 21.31 16.53 -50.63
N ALA A 160 20.07 16.96 -50.86
CA ALA A 160 19.51 17.10 -52.20
C ALA A 160 20.20 18.20 -53.02
N GLU A 161 20.75 19.22 -52.36
CA GLU A 161 21.48 20.34 -52.97
C GLU A 161 22.95 20.01 -53.33
N SER A 162 23.41 18.77 -53.16
CA SER A 162 24.85 18.39 -53.29
C SER A 162 25.76 19.19 -52.35
N GLY A 163 25.26 19.52 -51.16
CA GLY A 163 25.94 20.39 -50.22
C GLY A 163 27.28 19.84 -49.68
N SER A 164 28.14 20.75 -49.21
CA SER A 164 29.46 20.41 -48.63
C SER A 164 29.36 20.03 -47.16
N GLU A 165 30.18 19.09 -46.69
CA GLU A 165 30.17 18.66 -45.28
C GLU A 165 30.52 19.78 -44.26
N LYS A 166 31.02 20.91 -44.74
CA LYS A 166 31.31 22.11 -43.93
C LYS A 166 30.10 23.03 -43.77
N ASP A 167 28.96 22.72 -44.39
CA ASP A 167 27.69 23.45 -44.24
C ASP A 167 27.15 23.34 -42.81
N GLU A 168 26.59 24.44 -42.30
CA GLU A 168 26.04 24.51 -40.94
C GLU A 168 24.94 23.47 -40.70
N ARG A 169 24.14 23.13 -41.71
CA ARG A 169 23.08 22.11 -41.64
C ARG A 169 23.67 20.72 -41.41
N ALA A 170 24.75 20.39 -42.12
CA ALA A 170 25.48 19.13 -41.95
C ALA A 170 26.14 19.02 -40.57
N ILE A 171 26.74 20.12 -40.09
CA ILE A 171 27.35 20.19 -38.76
C ILE A 171 26.30 20.04 -37.65
N ALA A 172 25.17 20.75 -37.76
CA ALA A 172 24.08 20.69 -36.79
C ALA A 172 23.51 19.26 -36.67
N TYR A 173 23.26 18.60 -37.81
CA TYR A 173 22.80 17.21 -37.83
C TYR A 173 23.82 16.24 -37.24
N LYS A 174 25.11 16.34 -37.64
CA LYS A 174 26.18 15.50 -37.08
C LYS A 174 26.28 15.66 -35.55
N ASN A 175 26.20 16.89 -35.06
CA ASN A 175 26.23 17.17 -33.62
C ASN A 175 25.02 16.53 -32.90
N MET A 176 23.80 16.77 -33.39
CA MET A 176 22.59 16.18 -32.82
C MET A 176 22.66 14.65 -32.82
N LYS A 177 23.05 14.04 -33.94
CA LYS A 177 23.19 12.59 -34.07
C LYS A 177 24.20 12.03 -33.08
N ASN A 178 25.38 12.65 -32.97
CA ASN A 178 26.42 12.24 -32.02
C ASN A 178 25.94 12.35 -30.57
N GLU A 179 25.17 13.38 -30.22
CA GLU A 179 24.60 13.52 -28.88
C GLU A 179 23.53 12.47 -28.58
N ILE A 180 22.64 12.20 -29.53
CA ILE A 180 21.64 11.13 -29.41
C ILE A 180 22.32 9.76 -29.26
N ASP A 181 23.37 9.49 -30.05
CA ASP A 181 24.12 8.23 -29.98
C ASP A 181 24.86 8.10 -28.65
N LYS A 182 25.43 9.19 -28.11
CA LYS A 182 25.99 9.22 -26.74
C LYS A 182 24.94 8.84 -25.71
N ILE A 183 23.76 9.47 -25.72
CA ILE A 183 22.67 9.13 -24.79
C ILE A 183 22.30 7.65 -24.91
N LYS A 184 22.11 7.13 -26.13
CA LYS A 184 21.78 5.71 -26.35
C LYS A 184 22.88 4.78 -25.82
N SER A 185 24.15 5.16 -25.97
CA SER A 185 25.30 4.37 -25.52
C SER A 185 25.39 4.25 -24.00
N GLU A 186 24.97 5.27 -23.22
CA GLU A 186 24.90 5.22 -21.75
C GLU A 186 24.05 4.04 -21.25
N TYR A 187 23.02 3.67 -22.02
CA TYR A 187 22.08 2.61 -21.67
C TYR A 187 22.34 1.28 -22.40
N ALA A 188 23.31 1.25 -23.32
CA ALA A 188 23.63 0.03 -24.09
C ALA A 188 24.08 -1.11 -23.17
N GLU A 189 24.87 -0.80 -22.15
CA GLU A 189 25.33 -1.79 -21.17
C GLU A 189 24.17 -2.37 -20.36
N PHE A 190 23.22 -1.53 -19.92
CA PHE A 190 22.03 -2.00 -19.21
C PHE A 190 21.17 -2.91 -20.09
N LYS A 191 20.92 -2.53 -21.35
CA LYS A 191 20.18 -3.38 -22.30
C LYS A 191 20.88 -4.72 -22.52
N LYS A 192 22.21 -4.73 -22.62
CA LYS A 192 23.00 -5.96 -22.75
C LYS A 192 22.85 -6.86 -21.52
N ARG A 193 23.04 -6.32 -20.31
CA ARG A 193 22.88 -7.07 -19.06
C ARG A 193 21.46 -7.62 -18.90
N ILE A 194 20.43 -6.87 -19.27
CA ILE A 194 19.04 -7.35 -19.25
C ILE A 194 18.84 -8.49 -20.26
N ALA A 195 19.40 -8.38 -21.46
CA ALA A 195 19.32 -9.43 -22.48
C ALA A 195 19.99 -10.74 -22.01
N GLU A 196 21.13 -10.65 -21.33
CA GLU A 196 21.82 -11.81 -20.73
C GLU A 196 20.98 -12.50 -19.65
N ILE A 197 20.20 -11.73 -18.87
CA ILE A 197 19.25 -12.28 -17.89
C ILE A 197 18.07 -12.95 -18.60
N LYS A 198 17.56 -12.35 -19.68
CA LYS A 198 16.40 -12.86 -20.45
C LYS A 198 16.65 -14.23 -21.10
N LEU A 199 17.91 -14.56 -21.38
CA LEU A 199 18.33 -15.80 -22.05
C LEU A 199 18.59 -16.97 -21.08
N LYS A 200 18.56 -16.73 -19.77
CA LYS A 200 18.64 -17.76 -18.73
C LYS A 200 17.25 -18.19 -18.29
#